data_AF-A0A4R3UJA9-F1
#
_entry.id   AF-A0A4R3UJA9-F1
#
_cell.length_a   1.000
_cell.length_b   1.000
_cell.length_c   1.000
_cell.angle_alpha   90.00
_cell.angle_beta   90.00
_cell.angle_gamma   90.00
#
_symmetry.space_group_name_H-M   'P 1'
#
loop_
_entity.id
_entity.type
_entity.pdbx_description
1 polymer ?
#
loop_
_entity_poly.entity_id
_entity_poly.type
_entity_poly.pdbx_seq_one_letter_code
_entity_poly.pdbx_strand_id
1 'polypeptide(L)'
;MNVVTNIVALASAAMLAAPAQAQFVKGNEAVSVRADGARKVETPPIPSATLGPPCKAVDPACWSLGAWLMLETADGLQECTELYARPETCRASTFGSLKRLRLWVVKVKGQWMQCPRPDIDSGCLSTKALPPVTTVQ
;
A
#
# COMPACT_ATOMS: atom_id res chain seq x y z
N MET A 1 55.28 -31.71 25.32
CA MET A 1 54.67 -30.45 25.77
C MET A 1 55.49 -29.33 25.15
N ASN A 2 55.07 -28.49 24.20
CA ASN A 2 53.76 -27.86 23.96
C ASN A 2 53.68 -27.39 22.49
N VAL A 3 52.62 -27.73 21.76
CA VAL A 3 51.44 -26.90 21.40
C VAL A 3 51.54 -26.38 19.96
N VAL A 4 50.83 -27.08 19.06
CA VAL A 4 50.58 -26.67 17.66
C VAL A 4 49.30 -25.83 17.68
N THR A 5 49.41 -24.54 17.41
CA THR A 5 48.27 -23.61 17.43
C THR A 5 47.65 -23.53 16.04
N ASN A 6 46.59 -24.29 15.78
CA ASN A 6 45.78 -24.18 14.55
C ASN A 6 44.76 -23.05 14.70
N ILE A 7 44.93 -21.98 13.92
CA ILE A 7 43.98 -20.85 13.88
C ILE A 7 42.91 -21.19 12.82
N VAL A 8 41.73 -21.59 13.28
CA VAL A 8 40.54 -21.76 12.43
C VAL A 8 39.86 -20.39 12.31
N ALA A 9 39.94 -19.78 11.13
CA ALA A 9 39.21 -18.56 10.81
C ALA A 9 37.75 -18.89 10.50
N LEU A 10 36.85 -18.67 11.46
CA LEU A 10 35.40 -18.70 11.25
C LEU A 10 34.98 -17.39 10.57
N ALA A 11 34.76 -17.44 9.26
CA ALA A 11 34.13 -16.35 8.51
C ALA A 11 32.62 -16.34 8.80
N SER A 12 32.17 -15.43 9.66
CA SER A 12 30.76 -15.20 9.94
C SER A 12 30.08 -14.51 8.74
N ALA A 13 29.34 -15.26 7.94
CA ALA A 13 28.48 -14.69 6.90
C ALA A 13 27.25 -14.03 7.56
N ALA A 14 27.30 -12.71 7.74
CA ALA A 14 26.15 -11.93 8.18
C ALA A 14 25.13 -11.85 7.04
N MET A 15 24.13 -12.74 7.05
CA MET A 15 22.96 -12.62 6.20
C MET A 15 22.14 -11.42 6.67
N LEU A 16 22.28 -10.29 5.98
CA LEU A 16 21.35 -9.16 6.08
C LEU A 16 20.00 -9.62 5.54
N ALA A 17 19.15 -10.15 6.42
CA ALA A 17 17.75 -10.41 6.11
C ALA A 17 17.06 -9.05 5.91
N ALA A 18 17.00 -8.59 4.66
CA ALA A 18 16.09 -7.50 4.31
C ALA A 18 14.67 -8.00 4.64
N PRO A 19 13.84 -7.24 5.38
CA PRO A 19 12.46 -7.62 5.59
C PRO A 19 11.80 -7.67 4.22
N ALA A 20 11.48 -8.88 3.75
CA ALA A 20 10.63 -9.04 2.58
C ALA A 20 9.29 -8.41 2.95
N GLN A 21 9.08 -7.16 2.53
CA GLN A 21 7.79 -6.49 2.67
C GLN A 21 6.83 -7.18 1.72
N ALA A 22 6.20 -8.24 2.21
CA ALA A 22 5.12 -8.92 1.53
C ALA A 22 4.03 -7.91 1.17
N GLN A 23 3.30 -8.17 0.09
CA GLN A 23 2.11 -7.40 -0.26
C GLN A 23 1.11 -7.47 0.90
N PHE A 24 0.42 -6.37 1.18
CA PHE A 24 -0.64 -6.37 2.20
C PHE A 24 -1.90 -7.07 1.68
N VAL A 25 -2.12 -7.04 0.37
CA VAL A 25 -3.13 -7.83 -0.31
C VAL A 25 -2.45 -8.77 -1.30
N LYS A 26 -2.56 -10.08 -1.04
CA LYS A 26 -1.97 -11.10 -1.91
C LYS A 26 -2.55 -10.98 -3.33
N GLY A 27 -1.67 -10.93 -4.32
CA GLY A 27 -2.07 -10.83 -5.73
C GLY A 27 -2.35 -9.41 -6.19
N ASN A 28 -2.05 -8.39 -5.38
CA ASN A 28 -2.11 -6.99 -5.79
C ASN A 28 -0.99 -6.67 -6.81
N GLU A 29 -1.34 -6.55 -8.09
CA GLU A 29 -0.40 -6.25 -9.18
C GLU A 29 0.21 -4.85 -9.07
N ALA A 30 -0.37 -3.97 -8.25
CA ALA A 30 0.19 -2.64 -8.00
C ALA A 30 1.53 -2.69 -7.29
N VAL A 31 1.88 -3.84 -6.70
CA VAL A 31 3.12 -4.03 -5.94
C VAL A 31 3.88 -5.19 -6.53
N SER A 32 5.09 -4.92 -7.00
CA SER A 32 6.00 -5.97 -7.50
C SER A 32 7.31 -5.88 -6.73
N VAL A 33 7.77 -7.03 -6.24
CA VAL A 33 9.09 -7.16 -5.61
C VAL A 33 10.00 -7.81 -6.64
N ARG A 34 11.06 -7.10 -7.03
CA ARG A 34 12.07 -7.62 -7.96
C ARG A 34 12.99 -8.63 -7.27
N ALA A 35 13.75 -9.38 -8.07
CA ALA A 35 14.71 -10.37 -7.58
C ALA A 35 15.84 -9.77 -6.72
N ASP A 36 16.12 -8.47 -6.88
CA ASP A 36 17.07 -7.70 -6.06
C ASP A 36 16.45 -7.21 -4.73
N GLY A 37 15.19 -7.55 -4.45
CA GLY A 37 14.45 -7.08 -3.28
C GLY A 37 13.84 -5.69 -3.45
N ALA A 38 14.05 -5.01 -4.59
CA ALA A 38 13.48 -3.69 -4.82
C ALA A 38 11.96 -3.78 -5.01
N ARG A 39 11.23 -3.02 -4.20
CA ARG A 39 9.77 -2.92 -4.26
C ARG A 39 9.37 -1.79 -5.21
N LYS A 40 8.71 -2.14 -6.32
CA LYS A 40 8.07 -1.19 -7.23
C LYS A 40 6.59 -1.13 -6.91
N VAL A 41 6.07 0.07 -6.76
CA VAL A 41 4.68 0.33 -6.45
C VAL A 41 4.07 1.27 -7.49
N GLU A 42 2.85 0.98 -7.89
CA GLU A 42 2.01 1.82 -8.73
C GLU A 42 0.84 2.34 -7.91
N THR A 43 0.43 3.59 -8.14
CA THR A 43 -0.81 4.14 -7.62
C THR A 43 -1.79 4.40 -8.77
N PRO A 44 -3.11 4.44 -8.51
CA PRO A 44 -4.08 4.77 -9.53
C PRO A 44 -3.76 6.11 -10.22
N PRO A 45 -3.78 6.17 -11.56
CA PRO A 45 -3.44 7.39 -12.27
C PRO A 45 -4.48 8.47 -12.00
N ILE A 46 -4.02 9.70 -11.82
CA ILE A 46 -4.90 10.87 -11.71
C ILE A 46 -5.59 11.05 -13.07
N PRO A 47 -6.94 11.13 -13.13
CA PRO A 47 -7.67 11.38 -14.36
C PRO A 47 -7.30 12.73 -14.96
N SER A 48 -7.39 12.83 -16.29
CA SER A 48 -7.13 14.10 -17.00
C SER A 48 -8.20 15.18 -16.76
N ALA A 49 -9.33 14.81 -16.16
CA ALA A 49 -10.37 15.76 -15.77
C ALA A 49 -9.94 16.58 -14.56
N THR A 50 -10.35 17.85 -14.50
CA THR A 50 -10.10 18.71 -13.34
C THR A 50 -10.78 18.12 -12.10
N LEU A 51 -9.97 17.72 -11.13
CA LEU A 51 -10.44 17.32 -9.81
C LEU A 51 -10.54 18.55 -8.92
N GLY A 52 -11.50 18.52 -7.98
CA GLY A 52 -11.56 19.51 -6.91
C GLY A 52 -10.31 19.50 -6.02
N PRO A 53 -10.21 20.46 -5.08
CA PRO A 53 -9.11 20.49 -4.14
C PRO A 53 -9.02 19.16 -3.37
N PRO A 54 -7.81 18.63 -3.15
CA PRO A 54 -7.62 17.38 -2.41
C PRO A 54 -8.13 17.53 -0.97
N CYS A 55 -8.85 16.52 -0.49
CA CYS A 55 -9.25 16.44 0.90
C CYS A 55 -8.10 15.88 1.73
N LYS A 56 -7.51 16.69 2.62
CA LYS A 56 -6.28 16.31 3.32
C LYS A 56 -6.54 15.21 4.36
N ALA A 57 -5.66 14.21 4.45
CA ALA A 57 -5.80 13.09 5.40
C ALA A 57 -5.66 13.49 6.89
N VAL A 58 -5.12 14.69 7.14
CA VAL A 58 -5.03 15.29 8.48
C VAL A 58 -6.33 15.95 8.91
N ASP A 59 -7.22 16.28 7.97
CA ASP A 59 -8.50 16.89 8.28
C ASP A 59 -9.52 15.80 8.70
N PRO A 60 -10.07 15.86 9.91
CA PRO A 60 -11.07 14.89 10.36
C PRO A 60 -12.37 14.94 9.55
N ALA A 61 -12.69 16.05 8.87
CA ALA A 61 -13.86 16.17 8.00
C ALA A 61 -13.68 15.42 6.67
N CYS A 62 -12.45 15.11 6.28
CA CYS A 62 -12.10 14.51 4.99
C CYS A 62 -12.23 12.98 4.94
N TRP A 63 -12.92 12.37 5.90
CA TRP A 63 -13.14 10.92 5.90
C TRP A 63 -13.98 10.51 4.68
N SER A 64 -13.36 9.83 3.71
CA SER A 64 -13.97 9.46 2.44
C SER A 64 -15.19 8.56 2.59
N LEU A 65 -16.40 9.09 2.37
CA LEU A 65 -17.65 8.32 2.19
C LEU A 65 -17.87 7.17 3.20
N GLY A 66 -17.37 7.31 4.43
CA GLY A 66 -17.49 6.27 5.46
C GLY A 66 -16.35 5.26 5.55
N ALA A 67 -15.35 5.21 4.65
CA ALA A 67 -14.17 4.33 4.75
C ALA A 67 -12.83 4.99 4.35
N TRP A 68 -11.71 4.57 4.95
CA TRP A 68 -10.37 4.92 4.42
C TRP A 68 -10.01 4.03 3.24
N LEU A 69 -9.43 4.62 2.19
CA LEU A 69 -8.88 3.88 1.08
C LEU A 69 -7.46 3.42 1.42
N MET A 70 -7.26 2.10 1.47
CA MET A 70 -5.98 1.49 1.79
C MET A 70 -5.18 1.34 0.50
N LEU A 71 -4.11 2.11 0.37
CA LEU A 71 -3.22 2.07 -0.79
C LEU A 71 -1.83 1.63 -0.37
N GLU A 72 -1.27 0.69 -1.11
CA GLU A 72 0.15 0.45 -1.04
C GLU A 72 0.87 1.53 -1.86
N THR A 73 1.85 2.19 -1.24
CA THR A 73 2.66 3.27 -1.83
C THR A 73 4.15 2.98 -1.63
N ALA A 74 5.03 3.87 -2.11
CA ALA A 74 6.47 3.79 -1.84
C ALA A 74 6.77 3.81 -0.32
N ASP A 75 5.97 4.53 0.47
CA ASP A 75 6.10 4.65 1.93
C ASP A 75 5.40 3.51 2.70
N GLY A 76 4.99 2.45 1.99
CA GLY A 76 4.26 1.31 2.55
C GLY A 76 2.74 1.48 2.47
N LEU A 77 2.00 0.79 3.34
CA LEU A 77 0.54 0.87 3.39
C LEU A 77 0.11 2.23 3.96
N GLN A 78 -0.76 2.92 3.24
CA GLN A 78 -1.28 4.24 3.60
C GLN A 78 -2.81 4.20 3.69
N GLU A 79 -3.36 5.03 4.56
CA GLU A 79 -4.77 5.38 4.62
C GLU A 79 -4.98 6.69 3.84
N CYS A 80 -5.75 6.64 2.76
CA CYS A 80 -6.02 7.77 1.89
C CYS A 80 -7.50 8.16 1.88
N THR A 81 -7.76 9.45 1.67
CA THR A 81 -9.10 10.04 1.51
C THR A 81 -9.61 9.98 0.06
N GLU A 82 -8.76 9.57 -0.87
CA GLU A 82 -9.11 9.45 -2.29
C GLU A 82 -8.24 8.42 -3.00
N LEU A 83 -8.70 8.01 -4.18
CA LEU A 83 -8.15 6.87 -4.92
C LEU A 83 -6.74 7.13 -5.48
N TYR A 84 -6.41 8.37 -5.80
CA TYR A 84 -5.23 8.68 -6.62
C TYR A 84 -3.96 8.92 -5.81
N ALA A 85 -4.03 8.84 -4.48
CA ALA A 85 -2.94 9.14 -3.57
C ALA A 85 -2.22 10.46 -3.92
N ARG A 86 -2.99 11.55 -4.16
CA ARG A 86 -2.38 12.86 -4.35
C ARG A 86 -1.60 13.27 -3.08
N PRO A 87 -0.61 14.16 -3.21
CA PRO A 87 0.06 14.71 -2.03
C PRO A 87 -0.95 15.20 -0.99
N GLU A 88 -0.64 14.99 0.29
CA GLU A 88 -1.48 15.32 1.46
C GLU A 88 -2.78 14.52 1.64
N THR A 89 -3.19 13.68 0.68
CA THR A 89 -4.43 12.90 0.79
C THR A 89 -4.24 11.54 1.47
N CYS A 90 -3.01 11.20 1.82
CA CYS A 90 -2.65 9.94 2.45
C CYS A 90 -1.88 10.17 3.75
N ARG A 91 -2.03 9.24 4.69
CA ARG A 91 -1.24 9.16 5.92
C ARG A 91 -0.85 7.72 6.22
N ALA A 92 0.13 7.56 7.11
CA ALA A 92 0.57 6.26 7.58
C ALA A 92 -0.62 5.42 8.06
N SER A 93 -0.66 4.16 7.63
CA SER A 93 -1.76 3.26 7.95
C SER A 93 -1.86 2.98 9.45
N THR A 94 -3.10 2.95 9.95
CA THR A 94 -3.43 2.45 11.30
C THR A 94 -4.06 1.06 11.26
N PHE A 95 -3.87 0.33 10.15
CA PHE A 95 -4.32 -1.04 10.03
C PHE A 95 -3.64 -1.93 11.08
N GLY A 96 -4.43 -2.74 11.79
CA GLY A 96 -3.97 -3.55 12.92
C GLY A 96 -3.96 -2.82 14.26
N SER A 97 -3.90 -1.48 14.29
CA SER A 97 -3.93 -0.70 15.53
C SER A 97 -5.30 -0.10 15.85
N LEU A 98 -6.03 0.39 14.84
CA LEU A 98 -7.35 1.00 15.01
C LEU A 98 -8.43 0.25 14.21
N LYS A 99 -9.58 -0.01 14.82
CA LYS A 99 -10.75 -0.57 14.13
C LYS A 99 -11.51 0.54 13.40
N ARG A 100 -11.47 0.52 12.07
CA ARG A 100 -12.05 1.52 11.17
C ARG A 100 -12.51 0.85 9.88
N LEU A 101 -13.52 1.41 9.23
CA LEU A 101 -13.94 0.94 7.92
C LEU A 101 -12.87 1.27 6.89
N ARG A 102 -12.54 0.28 6.07
CA ARG A 102 -11.42 0.33 5.11
C ARG A 102 -11.84 -0.34 3.83
N LEU A 103 -11.44 0.26 2.71
CA LEU A 103 -11.56 -0.33 1.38
C LEU A 103 -10.16 -0.45 0.79
N TRP A 104 -9.83 -1.63 0.30
CA TRP A 104 -8.52 -1.94 -0.24
C TRP A 104 -8.48 -1.61 -1.72
N VAL A 105 -7.60 -0.69 -2.09
CA VAL A 105 -7.38 -0.32 -3.47
C VAL A 105 -6.26 -1.18 -4.02
N VAL A 106 -6.61 -2.03 -4.98
CA VAL A 106 -5.69 -3.01 -5.56
C VAL A 106 -5.76 -2.98 -7.07
N LYS A 107 -4.72 -3.49 -7.72
CA LYS A 107 -4.71 -3.72 -9.16
C LYS A 107 -4.79 -5.22 -9.43
N VAL A 108 -5.75 -5.63 -10.24
CA VAL A 108 -6.00 -7.03 -10.61
C VAL A 108 -6.29 -7.08 -12.11
N LYS A 109 -5.54 -7.90 -12.85
CA LYS A 109 -5.64 -8.02 -14.32
C LYS A 109 -5.56 -6.66 -15.01
N GLY A 110 -4.69 -5.78 -14.53
CA GLY A 110 -4.52 -4.42 -15.05
C GLY A 110 -5.64 -3.43 -14.69
N GLN A 111 -6.66 -3.83 -13.92
CA GLN A 111 -7.77 -2.97 -13.51
C GLN A 111 -7.66 -2.58 -12.04
N TRP A 112 -8.01 -1.33 -11.74
CA TRP A 112 -8.11 -0.84 -10.36
C TRP A 112 -9.44 -1.25 -9.75
N MET A 113 -9.35 -1.84 -8.56
CA MET A 113 -10.48 -2.40 -7.83
C MET A 113 -10.49 -1.88 -6.39
N GLN A 114 -11.67 -1.78 -5.80
CA GLN A 114 -11.90 -1.58 -4.38
C GLN A 114 -12.47 -2.86 -3.76
N CYS A 115 -11.77 -3.41 -2.78
CA CYS A 115 -12.16 -4.62 -2.07
C CYS A 115 -12.56 -4.28 -0.62
N PRO A 116 -13.63 -4.90 -0.07
CA PRO A 116 -14.03 -4.67 1.32
C PRO A 116 -13.08 -5.31 2.35
N ARG A 117 -12.21 -6.23 1.92
CA ARG A 117 -11.21 -6.93 2.74
C ARG A 117 -9.84 -6.92 2.05
N PRO A 118 -8.74 -7.19 2.77
CA PRO A 118 -7.40 -7.33 2.17
C PRO A 118 -7.25 -8.63 1.39
N ASP A 119 -8.17 -8.87 0.46
CA ASP A 119 -8.32 -10.10 -0.30
C ASP A 119 -9.02 -9.80 -1.63
N ILE A 120 -8.41 -10.22 -2.73
CA ILE A 120 -8.92 -9.98 -4.10
C ILE A 120 -10.16 -10.81 -4.40
N ASP A 121 -10.42 -11.88 -3.65
CA ASP A 121 -11.60 -12.73 -3.81
C ASP A 121 -12.80 -12.24 -2.98
N SER A 122 -12.68 -11.08 -2.33
CA SER A 122 -13.68 -10.56 -1.39
C SER A 122 -14.85 -9.79 -2.01
N GLY A 123 -15.13 -9.97 -3.29
CA GLY A 123 -16.19 -9.25 -4.01
C GLY A 123 -15.80 -7.82 -4.37
N CYS A 124 -14.61 -7.65 -4.94
CA CYS A 124 -14.08 -6.34 -5.30
C CYS A 124 -14.85 -5.68 -6.45
N LEU A 125 -15.01 -4.37 -6.37
CA LEU A 125 -15.71 -3.55 -7.37
C LEU A 125 -14.70 -2.73 -8.18
N SER A 126 -14.95 -2.56 -9.48
CA SER A 126 -14.09 -1.74 -10.33
C SER A 126 -14.19 -0.27 -9.96
N THR A 127 -13.06 0.42 -9.85
CA THR A 127 -13.06 1.86 -9.54
C THR A 127 -13.57 2.73 -10.68
N LYS A 128 -13.55 2.22 -11.92
CA LYS A 128 -14.16 2.88 -13.08
C LYS A 128 -15.69 2.90 -13.00
N ALA A 129 -16.28 1.93 -12.31
CA ALA A 129 -17.73 1.85 -12.11
C ALA A 129 -18.19 2.74 -10.94
N LEU A 130 -17.25 3.28 -10.15
CA LEU A 130 -17.57 4.19 -9.07
C LEU A 130 -17.80 5.59 -9.64
N PRO A 131 -18.86 6.30 -9.22
CA PRO A 131 -19.04 7.68 -9.61
C PRO A 131 -17.81 8.49 -9.17
N PRO A 132 -17.35 9.48 -9.96
CA PRO A 132 -16.32 10.39 -9.50
C PRO A 132 -16.77 10.99 -8.17
N VAL A 133 -15.87 11.01 -7.18
CA VAL A 133 -16.16 11.60 -5.86
C VAL A 133 -16.30 13.10 -6.06
N THR A 134 -17.49 13.55 -6.42
CA THR A 134 -17.88 14.95 -6.34
C THR A 134 -17.96 15.28 -4.86
N THR A 135 -17.04 16.13 -4.41
CA THR A 135 -17.13 16.86 -3.16
C THR A 135 -18.54 17.44 -3.00
N VAL A 136 -19.33 16.90 -2.07
CA VAL A 136 -20.48 17.64 -1.55
C VAL A 136 -19.89 18.72 -0.66
N GLN A 137 -20.07 19.97 -1.09
CA GLN A 137 -19.67 21.18 -0.36
C GLN A 137 -20.42 21.30 0.96
#